data_AF-A0A260ZA71-F1
#
_entry.id   AF-A0A260ZA71-F1
#
_cell.length_a   1.000
_cell.length_b   1.000
_cell.length_c   1.000
_cell.angle_alpha   90.00
_cell.angle_beta   90.00
_cell.angle_gamma   90.00
#
_symmetry.space_group_name_H-M   'P 1'
#
loop_
_entity.id
_entity.type
_entity.pdbx_description
1 polymer ?
#
loop_
_entity_poly.entity_id
_entity_poly.type
_entity_poly.pdbx_seq_one_letter_code
_entity_poly.pdbx_strand_id
1 'polypeptide(L)'
;MPSASESKLKEIEQIYGSNLRRLEIFSWEHDELNFDKFSPFSQLEVLIVRDSELEILNGTVKHPSLKVLSLHNSELTSDAEVCHVIGLLPKLDNLTISNNYFGKFECDVKNTKLRVLNLSENKINHLLLPNTVKHLNVSKNLLTSFENISTELTDLGSPLDTSWNFEMSQDNYHLP
;
A
#
# COMPACT_ATOMS: atom_id res chain seq x y z
N MET A 1 2.36 4.10 22.55
CA MET A 1 0.98 4.56 22.33
C MET A 1 0.06 3.36 22.46
N PRO A 2 -1.20 3.51 22.91
CA PRO A 2 -2.03 2.35 23.20
C PRO A 2 -2.51 1.73 21.88
N SER A 3 -2.11 0.49 21.63
CA SER A 3 -2.41 -0.33 20.45
C SER A 3 -3.91 -0.41 20.16
N ALA A 4 -4.31 -0.45 18.88
CA ALA A 4 -5.72 -0.51 18.52
C ALA A 4 -6.23 -1.96 18.58
N SER A 5 -6.96 -2.25 19.65
CA SER A 5 -7.74 -3.48 19.82
C SER A 5 -9.10 -3.39 19.12
N GLU A 6 -9.72 -4.54 18.85
CA GLU A 6 -11.11 -4.59 18.37
C GLU A 6 -12.11 -3.90 19.32
N SER A 7 -11.84 -3.90 20.63
CA SER A 7 -12.69 -3.21 21.61
C SER A 7 -12.75 -1.70 21.37
N LYS A 8 -11.63 -1.08 20.98
CA LYS A 8 -11.59 0.35 20.63
C LYS A 8 -12.37 0.66 19.35
N LEU A 9 -12.38 -0.25 18.38
CA LEU A 9 -13.21 -0.05 17.17
C LEU A 9 -14.70 0.01 17.51
N LYS A 10 -15.17 -0.80 18.45
CA LYS A 10 -16.57 -0.76 18.92
C LYS A 10 -16.91 0.57 19.61
N GLU A 11 -16.00 1.12 20.41
CA GLU A 11 -16.18 2.43 21.02
C GLU A 11 -16.25 3.54 19.96
N ILE A 12 -15.36 3.51 18.97
CA ILE A 12 -15.37 4.45 17.83
C ILE A 12 -16.68 4.33 17.04
N GLU A 13 -17.15 3.11 16.79
CA GLU A 13 -18.44 2.85 16.15
C GLU A 13 -19.61 3.45 16.93
N GLN A 14 -19.64 3.31 18.25
CA GLN A 14 -20.71 3.91 19.06
C GLN A 14 -20.73 5.44 19.01
N ILE A 15 -19.56 6.07 18.92
CA ILE A 15 -19.42 7.54 18.96
C ILE A 15 -19.69 8.16 17.57
N TYR A 16 -19.07 7.61 16.53
CA TYR A 16 -19.07 8.21 15.19
C TYR A 16 -19.97 7.46 14.20
N GLY A 17 -20.17 6.16 14.42
CA GLY A 17 -20.92 5.28 13.53
C GLY A 17 -20.53 5.44 12.08
N SER A 18 -21.53 5.49 11.21
CA SER A 18 -21.35 5.62 9.77
C SER A 18 -20.74 6.96 9.32
N ASN A 19 -20.69 7.98 10.17
CA ASN A 19 -20.21 9.33 9.81
C ASN A 19 -18.69 9.47 9.90
N LEU A 20 -17.97 8.47 10.42
CA LEU A 20 -16.52 8.51 10.49
C LEU A 20 -15.92 8.56 9.08
N ARG A 21 -15.20 9.63 8.76
CA ARG A 21 -14.57 9.83 7.44
C ARG A 21 -13.09 9.50 7.42
N ARG A 22 -12.43 9.51 8.58
CA ARG A 22 -11.00 9.31 8.70
C ARG A 22 -10.69 8.56 9.98
N LEU A 23 -9.92 7.50 9.84
CA LEU A 23 -9.44 6.68 10.94
C LEU A 23 -7.94 6.50 10.80
N GLU A 24 -7.20 6.86 11.84
CA GLU A 24 -5.80 6.49 11.99
C GLU A 24 -5.67 5.50 13.13
N ILE A 25 -4.94 4.43 12.87
CA ILE A 25 -4.58 3.39 13.81
C ILE A 25 -3.07 3.32 13.85
N PHE A 26 -2.53 3.48 15.05
CA PHE A 26 -1.13 3.23 15.34
C PHE A 26 -1.04 1.91 16.08
N SER A 27 -0.21 0.98 15.60
CA SER A 27 -0.01 -0.34 16.21
C SER A 27 -1.31 -1.12 16.35
N TRP A 28 -1.72 -1.74 15.25
CA TRP A 28 -2.77 -2.76 15.25
C TRP A 28 -2.28 -4.00 15.99
N GLU A 29 -3.11 -4.54 16.88
CA GLU A 29 -2.69 -5.58 17.85
C GLU A 29 -2.53 -6.98 17.26
N HIS A 30 -2.99 -7.19 16.03
CA HIS A 30 -2.98 -8.48 15.37
C HIS A 30 -2.10 -8.45 14.13
N ASP A 31 -1.63 -9.61 13.72
CA ASP A 31 -0.95 -9.86 12.45
C ASP A 31 -1.92 -9.78 11.26
N GLU A 32 -3.22 -9.95 11.48
CA GLU A 32 -4.27 -9.90 10.47
C GLU A 32 -5.10 -8.60 10.52
N LEU A 33 -5.24 -7.96 9.36
CA LEU A 33 -6.21 -6.88 9.13
C LEU A 33 -7.37 -7.36 8.23
N ASN A 34 -8.50 -7.67 8.86
CA ASN A 34 -9.75 -7.93 8.15
C ASN A 34 -10.52 -6.64 7.89
N PHE A 35 -10.69 -6.30 6.61
CA PHE A 35 -11.38 -5.08 6.19
C PHE A 35 -12.88 -5.05 6.57
N ASP A 36 -13.51 -6.21 6.76
CA ASP A 36 -14.93 -6.31 7.14
C ASP A 36 -15.21 -5.65 8.50
N LYS A 37 -14.18 -5.54 9.36
CA LYS A 37 -14.22 -4.82 10.64
C LYS A 37 -14.53 -3.33 10.48
N PHE A 38 -14.26 -2.75 9.31
CA PHE A 38 -14.54 -1.35 9.01
C PHE A 38 -15.87 -1.13 8.27
N SER A 39 -16.66 -2.18 8.04
CA SER A 39 -17.96 -2.08 7.36
C SER A 39 -18.98 -1.16 8.05
N PRO A 40 -19.00 -0.98 9.39
CA PRO A 40 -19.88 0.01 10.03
C PRO A 40 -19.58 1.46 9.61
N PHE A 41 -18.33 1.77 9.23
CA PHE A 41 -17.87 3.11 8.86
C PHE A 41 -18.12 3.39 7.37
N SER A 42 -19.38 3.37 6.94
CA SER A 42 -19.74 3.43 5.52
C SER A 42 -19.33 4.73 4.80
N GLN A 43 -19.04 5.82 5.52
CA GLN A 43 -18.47 7.06 4.96
C GLN A 43 -16.95 7.18 5.12
N LEU A 44 -16.24 6.14 5.55
CA LEU A 44 -14.79 6.17 5.74
C LEU A 44 -14.07 6.42 4.42
N GLU A 45 -13.40 7.57 4.29
CA GLU A 45 -12.66 7.98 3.10
C GLU A 45 -11.17 7.72 3.24
N VAL A 46 -10.65 7.76 4.46
CA VAL A 46 -9.22 7.62 4.76
C VAL A 46 -9.02 6.62 5.90
N LEU A 47 -8.29 5.55 5.61
CA LEU A 47 -7.82 4.59 6.60
C LEU A 47 -6.30 4.55 6.57
N ILE A 48 -5.70 4.85 7.72
CA ILE A 48 -4.25 4.75 7.91
C ILE A 48 -4.03 3.78 9.05
N VAL A 49 -3.33 2.69 8.77
CA VAL A 49 -2.78 1.77 9.76
C VAL A 49 -1.27 1.85 9.60
N ARG A 50 -0.56 2.14 10.70
CA ARG A 50 0.90 2.26 10.68
C ARG A 50 1.53 1.61 11.89
N ASP A 51 2.79 1.22 11.72
CA ASP A 51 3.63 0.69 12.78
C ASP A 51 2.98 -0.53 13.45
N SER A 52 2.55 -1.46 12.61
CA SER A 52 1.83 -2.68 12.99
C SER A 52 2.57 -3.91 12.49
N GLU A 53 2.51 -5.01 13.22
CA GLU A 53 3.09 -6.30 12.81
C GLU A 53 2.17 -7.04 11.82
N LEU A 54 1.56 -6.30 10.87
CA LEU A 54 0.59 -6.85 9.93
C LEU A 54 1.29 -7.71 8.88
N GLU A 55 0.93 -9.00 8.85
CA GLU A 55 1.39 -9.97 7.86
C GLU A 55 0.29 -10.30 6.85
N ILE A 56 -0.98 -10.29 7.28
CA ILE A 56 -2.13 -10.82 6.51
C ILE A 56 -3.17 -9.72 6.26
N LEU A 57 -3.62 -9.60 5.01
CA LEU A 57 -4.80 -8.80 4.66
C LEU A 57 -5.92 -9.66 4.11
N ASN A 58 -7.15 -9.43 4.59
CA ASN A 58 -8.33 -10.08 4.02
C ASN A 58 -9.60 -9.21 4.13
N GLY A 59 -10.70 -9.75 3.65
CA GLY A 59 -12.01 -9.09 3.70
C GLY A 59 -12.92 -9.59 2.58
N THR A 60 -14.20 -9.30 2.70
CA THR A 60 -15.25 -9.71 1.75
C THR A 60 -16.21 -8.58 1.40
N VAL A 61 -16.27 -7.54 2.23
CA VAL A 61 -17.18 -6.42 2.09
C VAL A 61 -16.53 -5.30 1.27
N LYS A 62 -17.31 -4.71 0.35
CA LYS A 62 -16.85 -3.53 -0.39
C LYS A 62 -16.91 -2.28 0.49
N HIS A 63 -15.88 -1.44 0.41
CA HIS A 63 -15.87 -0.12 1.04
C HIS A 63 -16.09 0.98 -0.02
N PRO A 64 -17.34 1.44 -0.22
CA PRO A 64 -17.70 2.27 -1.36
C PRO A 64 -17.22 3.72 -1.27
N SER A 65 -16.64 4.13 -0.14
CA SER A 65 -16.20 5.49 0.17
C SER A 65 -14.69 5.64 0.32
N LEU A 66 -13.95 4.55 0.57
CA LEU A 66 -12.53 4.61 0.86
C LEU A 66 -11.74 5.05 -0.37
N LYS A 67 -10.95 6.11 -0.20
CA LYS A 67 -10.13 6.75 -1.25
C LYS A 67 -8.65 6.64 -0.94
N VAL A 68 -8.28 6.66 0.34
CA VAL A 68 -6.90 6.61 0.79
C VAL A 68 -6.73 5.44 1.75
N LEU A 69 -5.80 4.54 1.42
CA LEU A 69 -5.36 3.46 2.28
C LEU A 69 -3.85 3.56 2.48
N SER A 70 -3.42 3.55 3.73
CA SER A 70 -2.00 3.44 4.10
C SER A 70 -1.82 2.29 5.07
N LEU A 71 -0.95 1.36 4.72
CA LEU A 71 -0.49 0.22 5.54
C LEU A 71 1.05 0.28 5.61
N HIS A 72 1.56 1.44 6.03
CA HIS A 72 3.00 1.74 6.02
C HIS A 72 3.66 1.17 7.27
N ASN A 73 4.90 0.72 7.13
CA ASN A 73 5.67 0.14 8.23
C ASN A 73 4.90 -1.04 8.84
N SER A 74 4.78 -2.06 8.02
CA SER A 74 4.14 -3.32 8.36
C SER A 74 4.96 -4.49 7.82
N GLU A 75 4.50 -5.71 8.05
CA GLU A 75 5.23 -6.93 7.69
C GLU A 75 4.66 -7.61 6.45
N LEU A 76 3.95 -6.85 5.60
CA LEU A 76 3.25 -7.40 4.45
C LEU A 76 4.21 -7.94 3.40
N THR A 77 3.88 -9.11 2.86
CA THR A 77 4.68 -9.80 1.83
C THR A 77 3.86 -10.22 0.60
N SER A 78 2.54 -10.35 0.75
CA SER A 78 1.63 -10.95 -0.24
C SER A 78 0.99 -9.90 -1.15
N ASP A 79 1.46 -9.82 -2.40
CA ASP A 79 0.87 -8.96 -3.42
C ASP A 79 -0.56 -9.40 -3.78
N ALA A 80 -0.82 -10.71 -3.80
CA ALA A 80 -2.15 -11.28 -4.03
C ALA A 80 -3.21 -10.77 -3.04
N GLU A 81 -2.87 -10.67 -1.74
CA GLU A 81 -3.76 -10.14 -0.71
C GLU A 81 -4.02 -8.65 -0.89
N VAL A 82 -2.97 -7.87 -1.20
CA VAL A 82 -3.14 -6.44 -1.53
C VAL A 82 -4.04 -6.26 -2.74
N CYS A 83 -3.88 -7.07 -3.79
CA CYS A 83 -4.73 -7.02 -4.98
C CYS A 83 -6.17 -7.38 -4.69
N HIS A 84 -6.40 -8.39 -3.87
CA HIS A 84 -7.74 -8.74 -3.38
C HIS A 84 -8.38 -7.55 -2.67
N VAL A 85 -7.67 -6.92 -1.74
CA VAL A 85 -8.13 -5.73 -1.02
C VAL A 85 -8.43 -4.58 -1.98
N ILE A 86 -7.57 -4.29 -2.97
CA ILE A 86 -7.85 -3.27 -3.99
C ILE A 86 -9.19 -3.53 -4.69
N GLY A 87 -9.53 -4.80 -4.96
CA GLY A 87 -10.81 -5.20 -5.53
C GLY A 87 -12.04 -4.89 -4.66
N LEU A 88 -11.85 -4.78 -3.34
CA LEU A 88 -12.90 -4.39 -2.38
C LEU A 88 -13.09 -2.86 -2.29
N LEU A 89 -12.18 -2.07 -2.85
CA LEU A 89 -12.10 -0.62 -2.66
C LEU A 89 -12.35 0.13 -3.99
N PRO A 90 -13.60 0.18 -4.51
CA PRO A 90 -13.91 0.70 -5.85
C PRO A 90 -13.66 2.20 -6.06
N LYS A 91 -13.33 2.95 -4.99
CA LYS A 91 -12.94 4.36 -5.05
C LYS A 91 -11.51 4.63 -4.59
N LEU A 92 -10.72 3.58 -4.33
CA LEU A 92 -9.34 3.74 -3.91
C LEU A 92 -8.57 4.51 -4.98
N ASP A 93 -7.95 5.60 -4.54
CA ASP A 93 -7.19 6.52 -5.36
C ASP A 93 -5.71 6.46 -4.99
N ASN A 94 -5.43 6.38 -3.68
CA ASN A 94 -4.10 6.42 -3.12
C ASN A 94 -3.87 5.19 -2.24
N LEU A 95 -2.84 4.40 -2.57
CA LEU A 95 -2.36 3.28 -1.76
C LEU A 95 -0.91 3.52 -1.35
N THR A 96 -0.65 3.41 -0.05
CA THR A 96 0.71 3.36 0.49
C THR A 96 0.93 2.04 1.21
N ILE A 97 1.91 1.29 0.76
CA ILE A 97 2.39 0.04 1.36
C ILE A 97 3.93 0.06 1.41
N SER A 98 4.48 1.25 1.67
CA SER A 98 5.93 1.46 1.81
C SER A 98 6.44 0.91 3.13
N ASN A 99 7.74 0.57 3.19
CA ASN A 99 8.36 -0.05 4.36
C ASN A 99 7.63 -1.33 4.77
N ASN A 100 7.62 -2.29 3.85
CA ASN A 100 7.09 -3.65 4.03
C ASN A 100 8.15 -4.63 3.48
N TYR A 101 7.78 -5.89 3.23
CA TYR A 101 8.71 -6.94 2.81
C TYR A 101 8.41 -7.51 1.43
N PHE A 102 7.76 -6.75 0.54
CA PHE A 102 7.47 -7.19 -0.83
C PHE A 102 8.76 -7.45 -1.61
N GLY A 103 8.96 -8.70 -2.07
CA GLY A 103 10.05 -9.06 -3.00
C GLY A 103 9.70 -8.81 -4.47
N LYS A 104 8.41 -8.81 -4.78
CA LYS A 104 7.81 -8.44 -6.06
C LYS A 104 6.46 -7.79 -5.79
N PHE A 105 5.89 -7.13 -6.78
CA PHE A 105 4.51 -6.65 -6.69
C PHE A 105 3.81 -6.81 -8.05
N GLU A 106 2.96 -7.83 -8.16
CA GLU A 106 2.20 -8.14 -9.37
C GLU A 106 0.70 -7.98 -9.13
N CYS A 107 0.16 -6.87 -9.59
CA CYS A 107 -1.23 -6.52 -9.41
C CYS A 107 -1.87 -6.02 -10.71
N ASP A 108 -2.65 -6.86 -11.37
CA ASP A 108 -3.35 -6.49 -12.61
C ASP A 108 -4.88 -6.38 -12.43
N VAL A 109 -5.29 -5.76 -11.32
CA VAL A 109 -6.72 -5.53 -11.02
C VAL A 109 -7.29 -4.55 -12.05
N LYS A 110 -8.15 -5.06 -12.94
CA LYS A 110 -8.88 -4.24 -13.91
C LYS A 110 -9.97 -3.41 -13.22
N ASN A 111 -10.31 -2.26 -13.79
CA ASN A 111 -11.37 -1.35 -13.32
C ASN A 111 -11.16 -0.72 -11.94
N THR A 112 -9.92 -0.69 -11.43
CA THR A 112 -9.58 0.10 -10.25
C THR A 112 -9.51 1.60 -10.59
N LYS A 113 -9.58 2.46 -9.57
CA LYS A 113 -9.36 3.91 -9.67
C LYS A 113 -8.01 4.35 -9.10
N LEU A 114 -7.15 3.39 -8.76
CA LEU A 114 -5.87 3.63 -8.12
C LEU A 114 -4.96 4.46 -9.04
N ARG A 115 -4.63 5.69 -8.65
CA ARG A 115 -3.74 6.58 -9.40
C ARG A 115 -2.40 6.79 -8.73
N VAL A 116 -2.35 6.74 -7.40
CA VAL A 116 -1.13 6.96 -6.62
C VAL A 116 -0.77 5.67 -5.88
N LEU A 117 0.42 5.15 -6.14
CA LEU A 117 0.94 3.95 -5.49
C LEU A 117 2.34 4.22 -4.93
N ASN A 118 2.48 4.06 -3.62
CA ASN A 118 3.76 4.13 -2.93
C ASN A 118 4.18 2.74 -2.45
N LEU A 119 5.24 2.22 -3.07
CA LEU A 119 5.90 0.93 -2.83
C LEU A 119 7.33 1.12 -2.30
N SER A 120 7.72 2.34 -1.92
CA SER A 120 9.09 2.63 -1.45
C SER A 120 9.50 1.79 -0.25
N GLU A 121 10.81 1.60 -0.05
CA GLU A 121 11.35 0.89 1.12
C GLU A 121 10.82 -0.56 1.19
N ASN A 122 10.86 -1.26 0.07
CA ASN A 122 10.56 -2.69 0.01
C ASN A 122 11.78 -3.43 -0.55
N LYS A 123 11.61 -4.69 -0.96
CA LYS A 123 12.65 -5.51 -1.58
C LYS A 123 12.28 -5.86 -3.03
N ILE A 124 11.51 -5.00 -3.69
CA ILE A 124 10.89 -5.30 -4.98
C ILE A 124 11.94 -5.34 -6.07
N ASN A 125 11.98 -6.45 -6.80
CA ASN A 125 12.81 -6.62 -8.00
C ASN A 125 12.00 -6.78 -9.30
N HIS A 126 10.67 -6.95 -9.21
CA HIS A 126 9.77 -7.15 -10.34
C HIS A 126 8.41 -6.47 -10.11
N LEU A 127 7.85 -5.85 -11.15
CA LEU A 127 6.61 -5.07 -11.08
C LEU A 127 5.64 -5.35 -12.24
N LEU A 128 4.39 -5.65 -11.88
CA LEU A 128 3.24 -5.57 -12.77
C LEU A 128 2.17 -4.73 -12.07
N LEU A 129 1.74 -3.63 -12.69
CA LEU A 129 0.84 -2.66 -12.05
C LEU A 129 -0.47 -2.50 -12.82
N PRO A 130 -1.56 -2.06 -12.16
CA PRO A 130 -2.76 -1.66 -12.88
C PRO A 130 -2.43 -0.46 -13.79
N ASN A 131 -2.92 -0.48 -15.02
CA ASN A 131 -2.72 0.59 -16.02
C ASN A 131 -3.31 1.97 -15.62
N THR A 132 -3.97 2.06 -14.47
CA THR A 132 -4.56 3.29 -13.92
C THR A 132 -3.58 4.08 -13.05
N VAL A 133 -2.47 3.46 -12.61
CA VAL A 133 -1.44 4.11 -11.80
C VAL A 133 -0.75 5.21 -12.60
N LYS A 134 -0.77 6.44 -12.07
CA LYS A 134 -0.25 7.66 -12.68
C LYS A 134 0.94 8.24 -11.91
N HIS A 135 1.08 7.89 -10.63
CA HIS A 135 2.17 8.31 -9.78
C HIS A 135 2.67 7.11 -9.00
N LEU A 136 3.93 6.77 -9.19
CA LEU A 136 4.56 5.58 -8.62
C LEU A 136 5.83 5.99 -7.85
N ASN A 137 5.90 5.60 -6.58
CA ASN A 137 7.14 5.68 -5.82
C ASN A 137 7.67 4.28 -5.52
N VAL A 138 8.85 3.97 -6.07
CA VAL A 138 9.57 2.70 -5.89
C VAL A 138 10.98 2.93 -5.33
N SER A 139 11.24 4.10 -4.75
CA SER A 139 12.54 4.41 -4.14
C SER A 139 12.94 3.38 -3.08
N LYS A 140 14.24 3.13 -2.92
CA LYS A 140 14.78 2.16 -1.94
C LYS A 140 14.17 0.75 -2.11
N ASN A 141 14.14 0.26 -3.35
CA ASN A 141 13.84 -1.13 -3.72
C ASN A 141 15.06 -1.79 -4.38
N LEU A 142 14.88 -2.98 -4.95
CA LEU A 142 15.92 -3.78 -5.61
C LEU A 142 15.75 -3.81 -7.15
N LEU A 143 15.09 -2.81 -7.73
CA LEU A 143 14.89 -2.72 -9.17
C LEU A 143 16.22 -2.42 -9.87
N THR A 144 16.67 -3.35 -10.72
CA THR A 144 17.94 -3.24 -11.46
C THR A 144 17.77 -2.83 -12.92
N SER A 145 16.56 -2.93 -13.47
CA SER A 145 16.23 -2.48 -14.82
C SER A 145 14.77 -2.04 -14.93
N PHE A 146 14.48 -1.19 -15.92
CA PHE A 146 13.11 -0.79 -16.28
C PHE A 146 12.40 -1.82 -17.16
N GLU A 147 13.09 -2.84 -17.68
CA GLU A 147 12.43 -3.97 -18.37
C GLU A 147 11.51 -4.75 -17.43
N ASN A 148 11.80 -4.72 -16.13
CA ASN A 148 10.97 -5.30 -15.08
C ASN A 148 9.74 -4.44 -14.74
N ILE A 149 9.60 -3.28 -15.37
CA ILE A 149 8.44 -2.39 -15.24
C ILE A 149 7.70 -2.48 -16.58
N SER A 150 6.53 -3.12 -16.57
CA SER A 150 5.68 -3.28 -17.77
C SER A 150 5.65 -1.99 -18.62
N THR A 151 5.88 -2.16 -19.92
CA THR A 151 6.07 -1.11 -20.94
C THR A 151 4.88 -0.15 -21.12
N GLU A 152 3.79 -0.31 -20.37
CA GLU A 152 2.63 0.59 -20.39
C GLU A 152 2.82 1.89 -19.58
N LEU A 153 3.94 2.05 -18.86
CA LEU A 153 4.22 3.23 -18.02
C LEU A 153 5.00 4.35 -18.73
N THR A 154 5.19 4.27 -20.06
CA THR A 154 5.93 5.27 -20.85
C THR A 154 5.24 6.64 -20.96
N ASP A 155 4.02 6.79 -20.43
CA ASP A 155 3.21 8.01 -20.53
C ASP A 155 3.24 8.87 -19.24
N LEU A 156 4.20 8.59 -18.33
CA LEU A 156 4.47 9.43 -17.16
C LEU A 156 5.13 10.74 -17.60
N GLY A 157 4.30 11.68 -18.07
CA GLY A 157 4.68 13.01 -18.53
C GLY A 157 5.37 13.87 -17.47
N SER A 158 6.69 13.71 -17.38
CA SER A 158 7.72 14.73 -17.10
C SER A 158 9.06 14.00 -17.23
N PRO A 159 10.18 14.66 -17.61
CA PRO A 159 11.46 13.98 -17.54
C PRO A 159 11.62 13.54 -16.09
N LEU A 160 11.64 12.22 -15.89
CA LEU A 160 12.13 11.59 -14.67
C LEU A 160 13.31 12.43 -14.23
N ASP A 161 13.18 13.06 -13.07
CA ASP A 161 14.26 13.83 -12.47
C ASP A 161 15.48 12.91 -12.43
N THR A 162 16.40 13.11 -13.37
CA THR A 162 17.62 12.35 -13.50
C THR A 162 18.64 12.77 -12.44
N SER A 163 18.26 13.57 -11.43
CA SER A 163 19.05 13.75 -10.21
C SER A 163 18.90 12.56 -9.26
N TRP A 164 19.07 11.34 -9.77
CA TRP A 164 19.43 10.22 -8.90
C TRP A 164 20.94 10.29 -8.70
N ASN A 165 21.36 10.91 -7.59
CA ASN A 165 22.72 10.78 -7.10
C ASN A 165 22.97 9.30 -6.80
N PHE A 166 23.61 8.61 -7.74
CA PHE A 166 24.31 7.35 -7.48
C PHE A 166 25.47 7.65 -6.52
N GLU A 167 25.23 7.62 -5.21
CA GLU A 167 26.28 7.21 -4.28
C GLU A 167 26.39 5.69 -4.37
N MET A 168 27.17 5.21 -5.34
CA MET A 168 27.72 3.87 -5.25
C MET A 168 28.65 3.85 -4.04
N SER A 169 28.34 3.04 -3.03
CA SER A 169 29.34 2.70 -2.02
C SER A 169 30.51 2.03 -2.74
N GLN A 170 31.68 2.68 -2.75
CA GLN A 170 32.91 2.19 -3.36
C GLN A 170 33.58 1.05 -2.56
N ASP A 171 32.80 0.11 -2.07
CA ASP A 171 33.32 -1.05 -1.36
C ASP A 171 32.87 -2.31 -2.09
N ASN A 172 33.63 -2.67 -3.12
CA ASN A 172 33.96 -4.05 -3.51
C ASN A 172 34.49 -4.10 -4.96
N TYR A 173 35.71 -3.62 -5.16
CA TYR A 173 36.59 -4.17 -6.18
C TYR A 173 37.82 -4.78 -5.49
N HIS A 174 37.83 -6.09 -5.38
CA HIS A 174 39.05 -6.89 -5.30
C HIS A 174 39.00 -7.90 -6.43
N LEU A 175 39.87 -7.71 -7.42
CA LEU A 175 40.30 -8.74 -8.36
C LEU A 175 41.82 -8.82 -8.23
N PRO A 176 42.42 -10.02 -8.17
CA PRO A 176 43.67 -10.26 -8.89
C PRO A 176 43.41 -10.33 -10.40
#